data_AF-A0A839NMX5-F1
#
_entry.id   AF-A0A839NMX5-F1
#
_cell.length_a   1.000
_cell.length_b   1.000
_cell.length_c   1.000
_cell.angle_alpha   90.00
_cell.angle_beta   90.00
_cell.angle_gamma   90.00
#
_symmetry.space_group_name_H-M   'P 1'
#
loop_
_entity.id
_entity.type
_entity.pdbx_description
1 polymer ?
#
loop_
_entity_poly.entity_id
_entity_poly.type
_entity_poly.pdbx_seq_one_letter_code
_entity_poly.pdbx_strand_id
1 'polypeptide(L)' 'MINDKINNAQKIFGKFSNDFYQTMNDFNLKHINASGTQIIQGTYRNANNPVTFYLNPQTGLNVMASPSAL' A
#
# COMPACT_ATOMS: atom_id res chain seq x y z
N MET A 1 36.06 -10.69 3.65
CA MET A 1 35.97 -9.23 3.42
C MET A 1 34.97 -8.82 2.34
N ILE A 2 35.04 -9.29 1.08
CA ILE A 2 34.05 -8.92 0.04
C ILE A 2 32.67 -9.53 0.35
N ASN A 3 32.61 -10.81 0.72
CA ASN A 3 31.35 -11.48 1.08
C ASN A 3 30.67 -10.82 2.29
N ASP A 4 31.43 -10.38 3.30
CA ASP A 4 30.88 -9.68 4.46
C ASP A 4 30.26 -8.33 4.09
N LYS A 5 30.89 -7.60 3.15
CA LYS A 5 30.35 -6.35 2.62
C LYS A 5 29.06 -6.58 1.83
N ILE A 6 29.00 -7.64 1.02
CA ILE A 6 27.80 -8.01 0.25
C ILE A 6 26.66 -8.40 1.21
N ASN A 7 26.95 -9.25 2.19
CA ASN A 7 25.96 -9.68 3.19
C ASN A 7 25.42 -8.49 4.01
N ASN A 8 26.29 -7.54 4.37
CA ASN A 8 25.86 -6.34 5.07
C ASN A 8 24.96 -5.45 4.20
N ALA A 9 25.32 -5.25 2.92
CA ALA A 9 24.49 -4.51 1.98
C ALA A 9 23.10 -5.15 1.82
N GLN A 10 23.03 -6.47 1.65
CA GLN A 10 21.76 -7.19 1.56
C GLN A 10 20.89 -7.00 2.80
N LYS A 11 21.47 -7.02 4.00
CA LYS A 11 20.74 -6.75 5.25
C LYS A 11 20.16 -5.33 5.29
N ILE A 12 20.94 -4.33 4.86
CA ILE A 12 20.49 -2.94 4.80
C ILE A 12 19.32 -2.79 3.82
N PHE A 13 19.45 -3.36 2.62
CA PHE A 13 18.36 -3.33 1.64
C PHE A 13 17.11 -4.07 2.13
N GLY A 14 17.29 -5.22 2.80
CA GLY A 14 16.19 -5.95 3.43
C GLY A 14 15.47 -5.13 4.49
N LYS A 15 16.21 -4.44 5.36
CA LYS A 15 15.63 -3.55 6.38
C LYS A 15 14.89 -2.39 5.74
N PHE A 16 15.51 -1.69 4.77
CA PHE A 16 14.87 -0.58 4.06
C PHE A 16 13.56 -1.02 3.40
N SER A 17 13.58 -2.17 2.72
CA SER A 17 12.39 -2.74 2.08
C SER A 17 11.28 -2.98 3.10
N ASN A 18 11.59 -3.62 4.22
CA ASN A 18 10.62 -3.88 5.29
C ASN A 18 10.06 -2.59 5.90
N ASP A 19 10.92 -1.62 6.21
CA ASP A 19 10.49 -0.32 6.77
C ASP A 19 9.58 0.43 5.79
N PHE A 20 9.89 0.38 4.48
CA PHE A 20 9.06 0.95 3.44
C PHE A 20 7.68 0.28 3.38
N TYR A 21 7.62 -1.06 3.36
CA TYR A 21 6.35 -1.79 3.36
C TYR A 21 5.49 -1.46 4.58
N GLN A 22 6.08 -1.40 5.77
CA GLN A 22 5.35 -1.05 6.98
C GLN A 22 4.82 0.39 6.94
N THR A 23 5.64 1.33 6.48
CA THR A 23 5.23 2.73 6.36
C THR A 23 4.05 2.89 5.38
N MET A 24 4.08 2.19 4.25
CA MET A 24 2.98 2.21 3.27
C MET A 24 1.72 1.55 3.82
N ASN A 25 1.86 0.46 4.57
CA ASN A 25 0.74 -0.21 5.22
C ASN A 25 0.07 0.71 6.25
N ASP A 26 0.85 1.35 7.13
CA ASP A 26 0.35 2.30 8.13
C ASP A 26 -0.34 3.50 7.49
N PHE A 27 0.22 4.03 6.40
CA PHE A 27 -0.39 5.10 5.63
C PHE A 27 -1.76 4.68 5.07
N ASN A 28 -1.82 3.52 4.40
CA ASN A 28 -3.06 3.01 3.83
C ASN A 28 -4.12 2.77 4.91
N LEU A 29 -3.74 2.15 6.04
CA LEU A 29 -4.66 1.90 7.15
C LEU A 29 -5.20 3.20 7.76
N LYS A 30 -4.35 4.22 7.93
CA LYS A 30 -4.79 5.54 8.41
C LYS A 30 -5.76 6.20 7.42
N HIS A 31 -5.47 6.12 6.12
CA HIS A 31 -6.35 6.69 5.08
C HIS A 31 -7.70 5.99 5.00
N ILE A 32 -7.70 4.65 4.97
CA ILE A 32 -8.92 3.82 4.89
C ILE A 32 -9.86 4.11 6.07
N ASN A 33 -9.30 4.30 7.26
CA ASN A 33 -10.06 4.57 8.48
C ASN A 33 -10.25 6.07 8.77
N ALA A 34 -9.78 6.97 7.91
CA ALA A 34 -9.91 8.40 8.13
C ALA A 34 -11.37 8.86 8.04
N SER A 35 -11.73 9.86 8.84
CA SER A 35 -13.03 10.50 8.74
C SER A 35 -13.23 11.09 7.34
N GLY A 36 -14.41 10.86 6.77
CA GLY A 36 -14.75 11.31 5.41
C GLY A 36 -14.29 10.37 4.30
N THR A 37 -13.50 9.32 4.58
CA THR A 37 -13.20 8.30 3.58
C THR A 37 -14.46 7.51 3.23
N GLN A 38 -14.72 7.38 1.93
CA GLN A 38 -15.86 6.69 1.35
C GLN A 38 -15.40 5.38 0.73
N ILE A 39 -16.18 4.33 0.94
CA ILE A 39 -15.95 3.00 0.33
C ILE A 39 -16.84 2.90 -0.90
N ILE A 40 -16.23 2.71 -2.07
CA ILE A 40 -16.93 2.60 -3.35
C ILE A 40 -16.54 1.28 -4.00
N GLN A 41 -17.54 0.46 -4.31
CA GLN A 41 -17.34 -0.77 -5.08
C GLN A 41 -17.31 -0.43 -6.57
N GLY A 42 -16.31 -0.93 -7.29
CA GLY A 42 -16.18 -0.64 -8.71
C GLY A 42 -15.20 -1.55 -9.42
N THR A 43 -14.69 -1.07 -10.55
CA THR A 43 -13.76 -1.83 -11.39
C THR A 43 -12.62 -0.93 -11.86
N TYR A 44 -11.42 -1.51 -12.04
CA TYR A 44 -10.26 -0.78 -12.56
C TYR A 44 -9.99 -1.15 -14.02
N ARG A 45 -10.13 -0.16 -14.91
CA ARG A 45 -10.00 -0.24 -16.38
C ARG A 45 -11.03 -1.11 -17.10
N ASN A 46 -11.45 -2.26 -16.58
CA ASN A 46 -12.47 -3.11 -17.19
C ASN A 46 -13.25 -3.92 -16.15
N ALA A 47 -14.40 -4.47 -16.57
CA ALA A 47 -15.33 -5.18 -15.70
C ALA A 47 -14.76 -6.42 -15.00
N ASN A 48 -13.67 -7.00 -15.52
CA ASN A 48 -13.03 -8.20 -14.96
C ASN A 48 -12.01 -7.90 -13.85
N ASN A 49 -11.84 -6.62 -13.50
CA ASN A 49 -10.94 -6.17 -12.43
C ASN A 49 -11.75 -5.46 -11.34
N PRO A 50 -12.57 -6.19 -10.55
CA PRO A 50 -13.27 -5.61 -9.42
C PRO A 50 -12.27 -5.08 -8.41
N VAL A 51 -12.57 -3.92 -7.82
CA VAL A 51 -11.77 -3.28 -6.78
C VAL A 51 -12.68 -2.56 -5.78
N THR A 52 -12.20 -2.43 -4.55
CA THR A 52 -12.76 -1.49 -3.57
C THR A 52 -11.93 -0.21 -3.59
N PHE A 53 -12.58 0.93 -3.81
CA PHE A 53 -11.97 2.25 -3.69
C PHE A 53 -12.22 2.82 -2.30
N TYR A 54 -11.19 3.38 -1.68
CA TYR A 54 -11.25 4.17 -0.45
C TYR A 54 -10.90 5.61 -0.82
N LEU A 55 -11.94 6.41 -1.10
CA LEU A 55 -11.81 7.78 -1.58
C LEU A 55 -12.08 8.75 -0.43
N ASN A 56 -11.12 9.63 -0.12
CA ASN A 56 -11.38 10.78 0.74
C ASN A 56 -11.57 12.03 -0.14
N PRO A 57 -12.81 12.54 -0.32
CA PRO A 57 -13.08 13.66 -1.20
C PRO A 57 -12.52 14.99 -0.68
N GLN A 58 -12.18 15.09 0.61
CA GLN A 58 -11.60 16.30 1.19
C GLN A 58 -10.13 16.47 0.77
N THR A 59 -9.40 15.36 0.62
CA THR A 59 -7.98 15.35 0.27
C THR A 59 -7.72 14.96 -1.18
N GLY A 60 -8.69 14.35 -1.86
CA GLY A 60 -8.54 13.78 -3.20
C GLY A 60 -7.76 12.46 -3.22
N LEU A 61 -7.38 11.92 -2.05
CA LEU A 61 -6.64 10.67 -1.96
C LEU A 61 -7.55 9.46 -2.21
N ASN A 62 -7.04 8.53 -3.02
CA ASN A 62 -7.72 7.30 -3.39
C ASN A 62 -6.77 6.11 -3.22
N VAL A 63 -7.20 5.12 -2.43
CA VAL A 63 -6.53 3.81 -2.29
C VAL A 63 -7.44 2.75 -2.91
N MET A 64 -6.88 1.88 -3.75
CA MET A 64 -7.60 0.77 -4.35
C MET A 64 -7.12 -0.55 -3.76
N ALA A 65 -8.06 -1.38 -3.31
CA ALA A 65 -7.80 -2.75 -2.90
C ALA A 65 -8.40 -3.73 -3.89
N SER A 66 -7.57 -4.66 -4.38
CA SER A 66 -8.04 -5.86 -5.08
C SER A 66 -8.76 -6.80 -4.08
N PRO A 67 -9.76 -7.58 -4.50
CA PRO A 67 -10.37 -8.62 -3.65
C PRO A 67 -9.36 -9.61 -3.07
N SER A 68 -8.21 -9.80 -3.72
CA SER A 68 -7.13 -10.68 -3.28
C SER A 68 -6.26 -10.09 -2.15
N ALA A 69 -6.49 -8.83 -1.77
CA ALA A 69 -5.66 -8.08 -0.83
C ALA A 69 -6.35 -7.85 0.54
N LEU A 70 -7.53 -8.44 0.75
CA LEU A 70 -8.24 -8.47 2.05
C LEU A 70 -8.16 -9.87 2.68
#